data_AF-A0A848VN26-F1
#
_entry.id   AF-A0A848VN26-F1
#
_cell.length_a   1.000
_cell.length_b   1.000
_cell.length_c   1.000
_cell.angle_alpha   90.00
_cell.angle_beta   90.00
_cell.angle_gamma   90.00
#
_symmetry.space_group_name_H-M   'P 1'
#
loop_
_entity.id
_entity.type
_entity.pdbx_description
1 polymer ?
#
loop_
_entity_poly.entity_id
_entity_poly.type
_entity_poly.pdbx_seq_one_letter_code
_entity_poly.pdbx_strand_id
1 'polypeptide(L)' 'MDTTSSEGRPVLETRFLATPEKGEVSALLKCPEDATALLVLGHGAGAGMRHKNLEALADGLARRGIGTFRYQFPFMER' A
#
# COMPACT_ATOMS: atom_id res chain seq x y z
N MET A 1 13.67 -19.18 23.19
CA MET A 1 12.56 -18.95 22.24
C MET A 1 12.54 -17.46 22.04
N ASP A 2 13.29 -17.01 21.03
CA ASP A 2 13.58 -15.60 20.83
C ASP A 2 12.35 -14.93 20.23
N THR A 3 11.61 -14.20 21.06
CA THR A 3 10.50 -13.35 20.62
C THR A 3 11.11 -12.06 20.10
N THR A 4 11.77 -12.12 18.95
CA THR A 4 12.05 -10.91 18.19
C THR A 4 10.70 -10.45 17.66
N SER A 5 10.08 -9.56 18.42
CA SER A 5 9.01 -8.69 17.95
C SER A 5 9.52 -8.00 16.70
N SER A 6 9.23 -8.58 15.53
CA SER A 6 9.38 -7.91 14.25
C SER A 6 8.35 -6.79 14.26
N GLU A 7 8.76 -5.60 14.70
CA GLU A 7 8.08 -4.38 14.31
C GLU A 7 8.16 -4.34 12.78
N GLY A 8 7.09 -4.80 12.13
CA GLY A 8 7.04 -4.88 10.67
C GLY A 8 7.39 -3.52 10.07
N ARG A 9 8.18 -3.54 8.99
CA ARG A 9 8.65 -2.34 8.30
C ARG A 9 7.54 -1.29 8.17
N PRO A 10 7.81 -0.01 8.50
CA PRO A 10 6.79 1.03 8.45
C PRO A 10 6.23 1.16 7.04
N VAL A 11 4.95 1.57 6.95
CA VAL A 11 4.34 1.90 5.66
C VAL A 11 5.09 3.09 5.08
N LEU A 12 5.66 2.90 3.90
CA LEU A 12 6.33 3.96 3.17
C LEU A 12 5.29 4.76 2.38
N GLU A 13 5.25 6.06 2.62
CA GLU A 13 4.53 7.00 1.76
C GLU A 13 5.45 7.43 0.62
N THR A 14 4.95 7.35 -0.61
CA THR A 14 5.73 7.65 -1.81
C THR A 14 4.83 8.27 -2.88
N ARG A 15 5.44 8.72 -3.98
CA ARG A 15 4.74 9.24 -5.15
C ARG A 15 5.33 8.60 -6.41
N PHE A 16 4.52 8.47 -7.45
CA PHE A 16 5.00 8.06 -8.77
C PHE A 16 4.22 8.75 -9.88
N LEU A 17 4.87 8.94 -11.04
CA LEU A 17 4.23 9.46 -12.24
C LEU A 17 3.18 8.46 -12.74
N ALA A 18 1.90 8.75 -12.56
CA ALA A 18 0.82 7.84 -12.98
C ALA A 18 0.59 7.89 -14.48
N THR A 19 0.60 9.09 -15.06
CA THR A 19 0.54 9.34 -16.51
C THR A 19 1.24 10.67 -16.81
N PRO A 20 1.77 10.88 -18.03
CA PRO A 20 2.31 12.17 -18.43
C PRO A 20 1.31 13.32 -18.29
N GLU A 21 0.01 13.10 -18.57
CA GLU A 21 -0.98 14.17 -18.55
C GLU A 21 -1.51 14.51 -17.14
N LYS A 22 -1.61 13.50 -16.25
CA LYS A 22 -2.11 13.71 -14.88
C LYS A 22 -1.02 13.95 -13.84
N GLY A 23 0.23 13.61 -14.15
CA GLY A 23 1.36 13.80 -13.24
C GLY A 23 1.46 12.72 -12.15
N GLU A 24 2.09 13.09 -11.04
CA GLU A 24 2.37 12.18 -9.94
C GLU A 24 1.18 11.99 -9.00
N VAL A 25 0.98 10.77 -8.55
CA VAL A 25 -0.02 10.43 -7.52
C VAL A 25 0.64 9.90 -6.26
N SER A 26 -0.05 10.08 -5.13
CA SER A 26 0.35 9.55 -3.85
C SER A 26 0.17 8.02 -3.79
N ALA A 27 1.06 7.34 -3.08
CA ALA A 27 1.03 5.90 -2.88
C ALA A 27 1.54 5.48 -1.49
N LEU A 28 1.12 4.29 -1.07
CA LEU A 28 1.49 3.64 0.17
C LEU A 28 2.04 2.24 -0.12
N LEU A 29 3.28 2.00 0.29
CA LEU A 29 3.92 0.69 0.22
C LEU A 29 3.98 0.09 1.63
N LYS A 30 3.27 -1.03 1.84
CA LYS A 30 3.42 -1.88 3.02
C LYS A 30 4.07 -3.18 2.58
N CYS A 31 5.35 -3.34 2.87
CA CYS A 31 6.13 -4.50 2.42
C CYS A 31 6.92 -5.07 3.60
N PRO A 32 6.49 -6.20 4.19
CA PRO A 32 7.29 -6.87 5.22
C PRO A 32 8.62 -7.37 4.62
N GLU A 33 9.62 -7.62 5.47
CA GLU A 33 10.97 -8.00 5.01
C GLU A 33 10.98 -9.37 4.31
N ASP A 34 10.10 -10.27 4.73
CA ASP A 34 9.92 -11.61 4.19
C ASP A 34 8.87 -11.68 3.05
N ALA A 35 8.50 -10.53 2.48
CA ALA A 35 7.52 -10.50 1.40
C ALA A 35 8.00 -11.31 0.18
N THR A 36 7.20 -12.27 -0.25
CA THR A 36 7.48 -13.11 -1.44
C THR A 36 6.71 -12.65 -2.68
N ALA A 37 5.70 -11.80 -2.51
CA ALA A 37 4.90 -11.22 -3.57
C ALA A 37 4.48 -9.78 -3.23
N LEU A 38 4.17 -8.99 -4.25
CA LEU A 38 3.63 -7.63 -4.13
C LEU A 38 2.29 -7.54 -4.88
N LEU A 39 1.23 -7.16 -4.19
CA LEU A 39 -0.09 -6.91 -4.78
C LEU A 39 -0.35 -5.41 -4.92
N VAL A 40 -0.66 -4.97 -6.14
CA VAL A 40 -1.09 -3.58 -6.41
C VAL A 40 -2.61 -3.47 -6.24
N LEU A 41 -3.05 -2.53 -5.42
CA LEU A 41 -4.44 -2.38 -5.01
C LEU A 41 -4.99 -1.00 -5.41
N GLY A 42 -6.05 -1.00 -6.23
CA GLY A 42 -6.88 0.17 -6.49
C GLY A 42 -8.05 0.25 -5.51
N HIS A 43 -8.47 1.46 -5.15
CA HIS A 43 -9.63 1.65 -4.27
C HIS A 43 -10.96 1.60 -5.04
N GLY A 44 -12.06 1.33 -4.34
CA GLY A 44 -13.41 1.47 -4.89
C GLY A 44 -13.83 2.94 -5.06
N ALA A 45 -14.96 3.17 -5.74
CA ALA A 45 -15.48 4.52 -5.97
C ALA A 45 -15.67 5.30 -4.65
N GLY A 46 -15.15 6.53 -4.59
CA GLY A 46 -15.32 7.46 -3.45
C GLY A 46 -14.54 7.14 -2.17
N ALA A 47 -13.76 6.06 -2.13
CA ALA A 47 -13.14 5.57 -0.89
C ALA A 47 -11.71 6.11 -0.63
N GLY A 48 -10.93 6.29 -1.69
CA GLY A 48 -9.51 6.65 -1.62
C GLY A 48 -8.59 5.53 -1.13
N MET A 49 -7.28 5.70 -1.29
CA MET A 49 -6.27 4.67 -0.98
C MET A 49 -6.13 4.32 0.52
N ARG A 50 -6.59 5.21 1.41
CA ARG A 50 -6.58 5.06 2.88
C ARG A 50 -7.90 4.51 3.45
N HIS A 51 -8.82 4.04 2.61
CA HIS A 51 -10.07 3.49 3.10
C HIS A 51 -9.82 2.28 4.03
N LYS A 52 -10.50 2.23 5.17
CA LYS A 52 -10.33 1.21 6.23
C LYS A 52 -10.32 -0.23 5.73
N ASN A 53 -11.12 -0.56 4.71
CA ASN A 53 -11.17 -1.92 4.15
C ASN A 53 -9.87 -2.27 3.40
N LEU A 54 -9.29 -1.33 2.65
CA LEU A 54 -8.01 -1.55 1.97
C LEU A 54 -6.86 -1.63 2.97
N GLU A 55 -6.95 -0.91 4.08
CA GLU A 55 -5.99 -1.00 5.18
C GLU A 55 -6.03 -2.35 5.89
N ALA A 56 -7.22 -2.81 6.29
CA ALA A 56 -7.39 -4.13 6.88
C ALA A 56 -6.90 -5.25 5.94
N LEU A 57 -7.14 -5.12 4.62
CA LEU A 57 -6.64 -6.05 3.61
C LEU A 57 -5.11 -6.04 3.53
N ALA A 58 -4.49 -4.85 3.46
CA ALA A 58 -3.05 -4.70 3.43
C ALA A 58 -2.36 -5.30 4.67
N ASP A 59 -2.95 -5.10 5.85
CA ASP A 59 -2.46 -5.68 7.10
C ASP A 59 -2.57 -7.21 7.11
N GLY A 60 -3.70 -7.74 6.61
CA GLY A 60 -3.92 -9.18 6.51
C GLY A 60 -2.96 -9.87 5.53
N LEU A 61 -2.64 -9.22 4.42
CA LEU A 61 -1.69 -9.70 3.41
C LEU A 61 -0.25 -9.63 3.93
N ALA A 62 0.13 -8.54 4.61
CA ALA A 62 1.47 -8.39 5.17
C ALA A 62 1.78 -9.50 6.20
N ARG A 63 0.83 -9.88 7.05
CA ARG A 63 0.98 -11.02 7.98
C ARG A 63 1.18 -12.38 7.30
N ARG A 64 1.02 -12.46 5.98
CA ARG A 64 1.17 -13.68 5.16
C ARG A 64 2.35 -13.57 4.19
N GLY A 65 3.26 -12.62 4.40
CA GLY A 65 4.41 -12.41 3.51
C GLY A 65 4.01 -11.87 2.14
N ILE A 66 2.89 -11.15 2.02
CA ILE A 66 2.48 -10.48 0.78
C ILE A 66 2.50 -8.97 1.03
N GLY A 67 3.41 -8.28 0.34
CA GLY A 67 3.45 -6.83 0.32
C GLY A 67 2.27 -6.24 -0.45
N THR A 68 1.92 -5.00 -0.17
CA THR A 68 0.90 -4.25 -0.91
C THR A 68 1.39 -2.87 -1.33
N PHE A 69 1.03 -2.48 -2.53
CA PHE A 69 1.19 -1.12 -3.05
C PHE A 69 -0.19 -0.55 -3.37
N ARG A 70 -0.61 0.46 -2.61
CA ARG A 70 -1.89 1.17 -2.80
C ARG A 70 -1.59 2.55 -3.33
N TYR A 71 -2.39 3.05 -4.26
CA TYR A 71 -2.19 4.37 -4.81
C TYR A 71 -3.51 5.11 -4.99
N GLN A 72 -3.40 6.43 -5.00
CA GLN A 72 -4.54 7.28 -5.23
C GLN A 72 -4.76 7.42 -6.73
N PHE A 73 -5.98 7.16 -7.21
CA PHE A 73 -6.30 7.31 -8.61
C PHE A 73 -6.12 8.77 -9.06
N PRO A 74 -5.58 9.04 -10.27
CA PRO A 74 -5.20 10.40 -10.67
C PRO A 74 -6.33 11.42 -10.64
N PHE A 75 -7.58 11.01 -10.89
CA PHE A 75 -8.73 11.92 -10.83
C PHE A 75 -9.19 12.25 -9.40
N MET A 76 -8.68 11.54 -8.40
CA MET A 76 -8.95 11.74 -6.97
C MET A 76 -7.72 12.26 -6.20
N GLU A 77 -6.56 12.36 -6.87
CA GLU A 77 -5.37 13.00 -6.28
C GLU A 77 -5.65 14.50 -6.04
N ARG A 78 -5.09 15.05 -4.97
CA ARG A 78 -5.21 16.46 -4.59
C ARG A 78 -3.85 17.13 -4.59
#